data_AF-A0A7J7IFX7-F1
#
_entry.id   AF-A0A7J7IFX7-F1
#
_cell.length_a   1.000
_cell.length_b   1.000
_cell.length_c   1.000
_cell.angle_alpha   90.00
_cell.angle_beta   90.00
_cell.angle_gamma   90.00
#
_symmetry.space_group_name_H-M   'P 1'
#
loop_
_entity.id
_entity.type
_entity.pdbx_description
1 polymer ?
#
loop_
_entity_poly.entity_id
_entity_poly.type
_entity_poly.pdbx_seq_one_letter_code
_entity_poly.pdbx_strand_id
1 'polypeptide(L)'
;MEDVTSYELLVYELGKLRQFMRGLCRHMDCVERNTRESVMFMLLHTQLSAAAAHARKDLGVCAAADNPDSIWRSNTVSGGWLATELVGARSATTAIAPPPDDWDELLDVIDPTDLTGTRVIARRDRFRIHREGLLHRSVHVCVLRPPPSWRGDVVSLRDTNYTLLLQQRSKSKAIAPACWDLSCAEHVLTGEDFEEAALRGLREELGLEVSQTTAAAVLLPLDDGEPALQLYDYPEVGLTDYEWNRIYALIVSDGDCETCRGLASLQLEKAEVTGVRWITRDALYFELEDDTKHFTPWFRDQARKHLLPERAHGSET
;
A
#
# COMPACT_ATOMS: atom_id res chain seq x y z
N MET A 1 25.14 -6.71 9.72
CA MET A 1 24.66 -7.85 8.93
C MET A 1 24.23 -8.90 9.91
N GLU A 2 22.99 -8.80 10.37
CA GLU A 2 22.33 -9.91 11.06
C GLU A 2 21.31 -10.45 10.06
N ASP A 3 21.47 -11.73 9.77
CA ASP A 3 20.68 -12.53 8.85
C ASP A 3 19.23 -12.55 9.33
N VAL A 4 18.28 -12.20 8.45
CA VAL A 4 16.85 -12.32 8.73
C VAL A 4 16.59 -13.79 9.05
N THR A 5 16.21 -14.07 10.29
CA THR A 5 16.12 -15.46 10.75
C THR A 5 15.03 -16.17 9.95
N SER A 6 15.25 -17.46 9.66
CA SER A 6 14.36 -18.31 8.86
C SER A 6 12.91 -18.37 9.36
N TYR A 7 12.68 -17.90 10.59
CA TYR A 7 11.38 -17.77 11.23
C TYR A 7 10.58 -16.57 10.70
N GLU A 8 11.22 -15.43 10.42
CA GLU A 8 10.55 -14.21 9.94
C GLU A 8 10.06 -14.37 8.50
N LEU A 9 10.87 -14.99 7.64
CA LEU A 9 10.49 -15.42 6.29
C LEU A 9 9.32 -16.43 6.32
N LEU A 10 9.32 -17.36 7.27
CA LEU A 10 8.23 -18.33 7.41
C LEU A 10 6.91 -17.67 7.85
N VAL A 11 6.97 -16.73 8.79
CA VAL A 11 5.80 -15.97 9.24
C VAL A 11 5.23 -15.11 8.11
N TYR A 12 6.10 -14.50 7.31
CA TYR A 12 5.72 -13.72 6.12
C TYR A 12 5.03 -14.58 5.05
N GLU A 13 5.62 -15.71 4.67
CA GLU A 13 5.02 -16.63 3.68
C GLU A 13 3.71 -17.27 4.18
N LEU A 14 3.61 -17.59 5.47
CA LEU A 14 2.36 -18.05 6.08
C LEU A 14 1.28 -16.97 6.11
N GLY A 15 1.66 -15.70 6.25
CA GLY A 15 0.78 -14.54 6.13
C GLY A 15 0.17 -14.45 4.74
N LYS A 16 1.00 -14.50 3.69
CA LYS A 16 0.58 -14.52 2.28
C LYS A 16 -0.35 -15.69 1.97
N LEU A 17 0.00 -16.89 2.43
CA LEU A 17 -0.80 -18.10 2.20
C LEU A 17 -2.17 -18.01 2.89
N ARG A 18 -2.24 -17.51 4.13
CA ARG A 18 -3.52 -17.28 4.83
C ARG A 18 -4.39 -16.24 4.11
N GLN A 19 -3.80 -15.21 3.51
CA GLN A 19 -4.51 -14.20 2.75
C GLN A 19 -5.07 -14.76 1.43
N PHE A 20 -4.27 -15.56 0.70
CA PHE A 20 -4.73 -16.30 -0.48
C PHE A 20 -5.92 -17.22 -0.16
N MET A 21 -5.84 -17.94 0.98
CA MET A 21 -6.93 -18.82 1.44
C MET A 21 -8.19 -18.04 1.86
N ARG A 22 -8.07 -16.84 2.43
CA ARG A 22 -9.24 -15.95 2.68
C ARG A 22 -9.84 -15.37 1.40
N GLY A 23 -9.01 -15.13 0.38
CA GLY A 23 -9.45 -14.75 -0.97
C GLY A 23 -10.27 -15.87 -1.63
N LEU A 24 -9.79 -17.12 -1.56
CA LEU A 24 -10.49 -18.30 -2.06
C LEU A 24 -11.80 -18.59 -1.32
N CYS A 25 -11.83 -18.44 0.01
CA CYS A 25 -13.05 -18.64 0.81
C CYS A 25 -14.17 -17.66 0.43
N ARG A 26 -13.84 -16.43 0.01
CA ARG A 26 -14.83 -15.42 -0.46
C ARG A 26 -15.37 -15.69 -1.87
N HIS A 27 -14.72 -16.56 -2.64
CA HIS A 27 -15.23 -17.03 -3.95
C HIS A 27 -16.03 -18.34 -3.85
N MET A 28 -16.00 -19.03 -2.70
CA MET A 28 -16.56 -20.37 -2.50
C MET A 28 -17.73 -20.41 -1.50
N ASP A 29 -18.57 -19.38 -1.48
CA ASP A 29 -19.81 -19.36 -0.65
C ASP A 29 -20.94 -20.26 -1.19
N CYS A 30 -20.64 -21.22 -2.08
CA CYS A 30 -21.65 -22.13 -2.65
C CYS A 30 -21.42 -23.64 -2.41
N VAL A 31 -20.50 -24.07 -1.53
CA VAL A 31 -20.32 -25.51 -1.25
C VAL A 31 -20.29 -25.82 0.26
N GLU A 32 -21.18 -26.73 0.66
CA GLU A 32 -21.57 -27.09 2.02
C GLU A 32 -20.40 -27.38 2.99
N ARG A 33 -20.61 -26.96 4.25
CA ARG A 33 -19.63 -26.91 5.36
C ARG A 33 -18.89 -28.20 5.69
N ASN A 34 -19.35 -29.38 5.28
CA ASN A 34 -18.75 -30.67 5.67
C ASN A 34 -17.66 -31.21 4.73
N THR A 35 -17.38 -30.55 3.60
CA THR A 35 -16.22 -30.89 2.74
C THR A 35 -15.02 -29.95 2.98
N ARG A 36 -15.24 -28.84 3.70
CA ARG A 36 -14.22 -27.80 3.98
C ARG A 36 -13.07 -28.32 4.84
N GLU A 37 -13.33 -29.12 5.87
CA GLU A 37 -12.25 -29.57 6.77
C GLU A 37 -11.37 -30.65 6.12
N SER A 38 -11.95 -31.60 5.39
CA SER A 38 -11.22 -32.72 4.79
C SER A 38 -10.30 -32.30 3.64
N VAL A 39 -10.72 -31.34 2.81
CA VAL A 39 -9.91 -30.84 1.67
C VAL A 39 -8.83 -29.86 2.16
N MET A 40 -9.15 -29.04 3.16
CA MET A 40 -8.19 -28.12 3.77
C MET A 40 -7.08 -28.87 4.53
N PHE A 41 -7.40 -29.98 5.21
CA PHE A 41 -6.39 -30.83 5.85
C PHE A 41 -5.49 -31.54 4.83
N MET A 42 -6.04 -32.05 3.72
CA MET A 42 -5.27 -32.74 2.68
C MET A 42 -4.31 -31.81 1.93
N LEU A 43 -4.75 -30.60 1.57
CA LEU A 43 -3.90 -29.62 0.86
C LEU A 43 -2.80 -29.05 1.76
N LEU A 44 -3.10 -28.78 3.04
CA LEU A 44 -2.11 -28.30 4.00
C LEU A 44 -1.01 -29.36 4.24
N HIS A 45 -1.38 -30.65 4.32
CA HIS A 45 -0.41 -31.73 4.51
C HIS A 45 0.49 -31.96 3.29
N THR A 46 -0.05 -31.79 2.08
CA THR A 46 0.70 -32.00 0.83
C THR A 46 1.70 -30.85 0.59
N GLN A 47 1.31 -29.62 0.90
CA GLN A 47 2.14 -28.42 0.75
C GLN A 47 3.23 -28.31 1.85
N LEU A 48 2.91 -28.63 3.11
CA LEU A 48 3.90 -28.69 4.19
C LEU A 48 4.95 -29.79 3.93
N SER A 49 4.56 -30.90 3.31
CA SER A 49 5.50 -31.97 2.92
C SER A 49 6.43 -31.54 1.79
N ALA A 50 5.95 -30.73 0.84
CA ALA A 50 6.77 -30.17 -0.24
C ALA A 50 7.75 -29.10 0.27
N ALA A 51 7.30 -28.21 1.16
CA ALA A 51 8.16 -27.20 1.78
C ALA A 51 9.25 -27.82 2.68
N ALA A 52 8.91 -28.87 3.44
CA ALA A 52 9.88 -29.62 4.25
C ALA A 52 10.87 -30.45 3.41
N ALA A 53 10.50 -30.84 2.18
CA ALA A 53 11.40 -31.52 1.24
C ALA A 53 12.35 -30.53 0.53
N HIS A 54 11.91 -29.29 0.29
CA HIS A 54 12.77 -28.22 -0.23
C HIS A 54 13.79 -27.76 0.81
N ALA A 55 13.36 -27.55 2.06
CA ALA A 55 14.24 -27.16 3.16
C ALA A 55 15.34 -28.20 3.50
N ARG A 56 15.12 -29.48 3.20
CA ARG A 56 16.14 -30.54 3.34
C ARG A 56 17.16 -30.59 2.20
N LYS A 57 16.89 -29.94 1.05
CA LYS A 57 17.82 -29.86 -0.08
C LYS A 57 18.82 -28.72 0.09
N ASP A 58 18.45 -27.65 0.80
CA ASP A 58 19.28 -26.46 0.99
C ASP A 58 20.15 -26.50 2.26
N LEU A 59 19.81 -27.36 3.22
CA LEU A 59 20.61 -27.64 4.41
C LEU A 59 21.30 -28.99 4.22
N GLY A 60 22.55 -28.99 3.75
CA GLY A 60 23.36 -30.18 3.43
C GLY A 60 23.60 -31.13 4.61
N VAL A 61 22.58 -31.87 5.02
CA VAL A 61 22.64 -32.95 6.01
C VAL A 61 22.51 -34.28 5.28
N CYS A 62 23.65 -34.86 4.90
CA CYS A 62 23.72 -36.25 4.46
C CYS A 62 23.62 -37.17 5.69
N ALA A 63 22.61 -38.04 5.72
CA ALA A 63 22.65 -39.27 6.50
C ALA A 63 22.84 -40.45 5.52
N ALA A 64 23.86 -41.25 5.80
CA ALA A 64 24.46 -42.26 4.94
C ALA A 64 23.60 -43.52 4.71
N ALA A 65 23.76 -44.12 3.53
CA ALA A 65 23.88 -45.59 3.34
C ALA A 65 24.35 -45.94 1.91
N ASP A 66 25.43 -46.73 1.85
CA ASP A 66 25.80 -47.78 0.88
C ASP A 66 26.40 -47.49 -0.53
N ASN A 67 27.75 -47.63 -0.57
CA ASN A 67 28.63 -48.42 -1.47
C ASN A 67 28.80 -48.05 -2.98
N PRO A 68 29.91 -48.46 -3.67
CA PRO A 68 30.74 -47.57 -4.48
C PRO A 68 30.76 -48.02 -5.96
N ASP A 69 31.51 -47.28 -6.80
CA ASP A 69 32.21 -47.73 -8.00
C ASP A 69 32.09 -46.77 -9.20
N SER A 70 33.21 -46.66 -9.91
CA SER A 70 33.42 -46.07 -11.25
C SER A 70 33.58 -44.53 -11.31
N ILE A 71 34.80 -43.99 -11.18
CA ILE A 71 35.86 -43.78 -12.21
C ILE A 71 35.47 -42.74 -13.30
N TRP A 72 36.09 -41.55 -13.31
CA TRP A 72 37.04 -41.05 -14.36
C TRP A 72 37.30 -39.52 -14.25
N ARG A 73 38.56 -39.22 -13.92
CA ARG A 73 39.51 -38.18 -14.40
C ARG A 73 39.05 -36.80 -14.91
N SER A 74 39.66 -35.80 -14.27
CA SER A 74 40.34 -34.59 -14.80
C SER A 74 40.22 -34.24 -16.29
N ASN A 75 39.98 -32.96 -16.57
CA ASN A 75 40.90 -32.16 -17.39
C ASN A 75 40.70 -30.64 -17.18
N THR A 76 41.80 -29.99 -16.85
CA THR A 76 42.10 -28.58 -17.06
C THR A 76 42.37 -28.32 -18.54
N VAL A 77 41.85 -27.22 -19.10
CA VAL A 77 42.51 -26.50 -20.21
C VAL A 77 42.25 -25.00 -20.07
N SER A 78 43.35 -24.27 -19.96
CA SER A 78 43.52 -22.83 -20.12
C SER A 78 43.45 -22.44 -21.60
N GLY A 79 42.90 -21.26 -21.89
CA GLY A 79 42.93 -20.71 -23.25
C GLY A 79 42.38 -19.30 -23.31
N GLY A 80 43.26 -18.32 -23.08
CA GLY A 80 42.97 -16.92 -23.33
C GLY A 80 42.93 -16.61 -24.83
N TRP A 81 42.04 -15.69 -25.19
CA TRP A 81 42.07 -14.97 -26.47
C TRP A 81 41.79 -13.50 -26.22
N LEU A 82 42.75 -12.66 -26.64
CA LEU A 82 42.65 -11.21 -26.72
C LEU A 82 41.64 -10.82 -27.81
N ALA A 83 40.71 -9.92 -27.48
CA ALA A 83 39.93 -9.17 -28.45
C ALA A 83 39.83 -7.70 -28.00
N THR A 84 40.72 -6.92 -28.60
CA THR A 84 40.64 -5.53 -29.07
C THR A 84 39.51 -4.63 -28.55
N GLU A 85 39.92 -3.48 -28.00
CA GLU A 85 39.11 -2.33 -27.65
C GLU A 85 38.22 -1.85 -28.80
N LEU A 86 36.92 -1.74 -28.53
CA LEU A 86 36.02 -0.83 -29.23
C LEU A 86 35.51 0.17 -28.19
N VAL A 87 36.12 1.36 -28.21
CA VAL A 87 35.67 2.54 -27.47
C VAL A 87 34.37 3.02 -28.10
N GLY A 88 33.25 2.44 -27.65
CA GLY A 88 31.93 2.99 -27.86
C GLY A 88 31.64 3.98 -26.73
N ALA A 89 31.63 5.27 -27.05
CA ALA A 89 31.20 6.33 -26.15
C ALA A 89 29.76 6.05 -25.69
N ARG A 90 29.60 5.43 -24.52
CA ARG A 90 28.34 5.43 -23.80
C ARG A 90 28.17 6.83 -23.23
N SER A 91 27.30 7.60 -23.88
CA SER A 91 26.69 8.77 -23.27
C SER A 91 26.11 8.30 -21.93
N ALA A 92 26.77 8.67 -20.84
CA ALA A 92 26.21 8.54 -19.52
C ALA A 92 25.01 9.49 -19.49
N THR A 93 23.82 8.94 -19.76
CA THR A 93 22.58 9.58 -19.34
C THR A 93 22.68 9.59 -17.83
N THR A 94 23.11 10.71 -17.26
CA THR A 94 23.02 10.97 -15.84
C THR A 94 21.53 10.86 -15.53
N ALA A 95 21.11 9.69 -15.04
CA ALA A 95 19.82 9.58 -14.38
C ALA A 95 19.92 10.56 -13.22
N ILE A 96 19.30 11.73 -13.39
CA ILE A 96 19.08 12.65 -12.30
C ILE A 96 18.26 11.82 -11.33
N ALA A 97 18.89 11.40 -10.23
CA ALA A 97 18.18 10.72 -9.17
C ALA A 97 16.97 11.60 -8.84
N PRO A 98 15.76 11.03 -8.74
CA PRO A 98 14.63 11.81 -8.26
C PRO A 98 15.05 12.52 -6.96
N PRO A 99 14.56 13.76 -6.70
CA PRO A 99 14.81 14.38 -5.41
C PRO A 99 14.51 13.36 -4.31
N PRO A 100 15.30 13.34 -3.23
CA PRO A 100 15.14 12.35 -2.20
C PRO A 100 13.68 12.38 -1.75
N ASP A 101 13.00 11.25 -1.97
CA ASP A 101 11.87 10.88 -1.13
C ASP A 101 12.36 11.02 0.33
N ASP A 102 11.43 11.26 1.24
CA ASP A 102 11.60 11.27 2.71
C ASP A 102 11.99 9.89 3.28
N TRP A 103 12.85 9.17 2.57
CA TRP A 103 13.30 7.80 2.82
C TRP A 103 13.88 7.56 4.20
N ASP A 104 14.42 8.60 4.84
CA ASP A 104 15.02 8.55 6.16
C ASP A 104 13.98 8.63 7.30
N GLU A 105 12.69 8.82 7.00
CA GLU A 105 11.62 8.83 8.00
C GLU A 105 11.55 7.52 8.76
N LEU A 106 11.50 7.62 10.09
CA LEU A 106 11.45 6.46 10.96
C LEU A 106 9.98 6.08 11.23
N LEU A 107 9.60 4.89 10.77
CA LEU A 107 8.25 4.35 10.98
C LEU A 107 8.28 3.09 11.86
N ASP A 108 7.14 2.81 12.47
CA ASP A 108 6.92 1.57 13.21
C ASP A 108 6.57 0.41 12.27
N VAL A 109 7.25 -0.72 12.44
CA VAL A 109 6.91 -2.00 11.80
C VAL A 109 5.94 -2.74 12.70
N ILE A 110 4.79 -3.09 12.16
CA ILE A 110 3.68 -3.74 12.89
C ILE A 110 3.75 -5.25 12.72
N ASP A 111 3.37 -5.99 13.77
CA ASP A 111 3.21 -7.44 13.71
C ASP A 111 2.07 -7.80 12.75
N PRO A 112 2.33 -8.49 11.61
CA PRO A 112 1.27 -8.87 10.67
C PRO A 112 0.32 -9.92 11.23
N THR A 113 0.62 -10.53 12.39
CA THR A 113 -0.27 -11.45 13.10
C THR A 113 -1.18 -10.74 14.09
N ASP A 114 -0.92 -9.47 14.40
CA ASP A 114 -1.76 -8.63 15.25
C ASP A 114 -2.87 -7.99 14.41
N LEU A 115 -4.10 -8.45 14.64
CA LEU A 115 -5.29 -7.94 13.95
C LEU A 115 -5.76 -6.57 14.47
N THR A 116 -5.12 -6.02 15.49
CA THR A 116 -5.41 -4.66 15.99
C THR A 116 -4.51 -3.60 15.36
N GLY A 117 -3.38 -4.02 14.75
CA GLY A 117 -2.37 -3.12 14.19
C GLY A 117 -1.64 -2.27 15.22
N THR A 118 -1.63 -2.67 16.49
CA THR A 118 -1.05 -1.88 17.60
C THR A 118 0.32 -2.38 18.05
N ARG A 119 0.62 -3.66 17.80
CA ARG A 119 1.87 -4.28 18.24
C ARG A 119 3.01 -3.93 17.29
N VAL A 120 3.87 -3.03 17.73
CA VAL A 120 5.14 -2.69 17.07
C VAL A 120 6.20 -3.76 17.36
N ILE A 121 6.86 -4.29 16.32
CA ILE A 121 7.91 -5.30 16.42
C ILE A 121 9.30 -4.76 16.05
N ALA A 122 9.38 -3.67 15.30
CA ALA A 122 10.62 -3.00 14.97
C ALA A 122 10.36 -1.53 14.57
N ARG A 123 11.44 -0.78 14.35
CA ARG A 123 11.41 0.55 13.72
C ARG A 123 12.46 0.60 12.64
N ARG A 124 12.11 1.15 11.48
CA ARG A 124 12.97 1.18 10.30
C ARG A 124 12.70 2.45 9.52
N ASP A 125 13.70 2.88 8.76
CA ASP A 125 13.53 3.95 7.79
C ASP A 125 12.52 3.55 6.71
N ARG A 126 11.80 4.53 6.18
CA ARG A 126 10.75 4.35 5.17
C ARG A 126 11.25 3.55 3.97
N PHE A 127 12.47 3.80 3.51
CA PHE A 127 13.04 3.06 2.38
C PHE A 127 13.19 1.56 2.68
N ARG A 128 13.73 1.20 3.84
CA ARG A 128 13.83 -0.21 4.27
C ARG A 128 12.48 -0.87 4.38
N ILE A 129 11.50 -0.17 4.94
CA ILE A 129 10.13 -0.69 5.08
C ILE A 129 9.53 -1.07 3.73
N HIS A 130 9.59 -0.16 2.75
CA HIS A 130 9.05 -0.41 1.43
C HIS A 130 9.88 -1.45 0.65
N ARG A 131 11.20 -1.41 0.78
CA ARG A 131 12.09 -2.36 0.10
C ARG A 131 11.92 -3.80 0.60
N GLU A 132 11.67 -3.97 1.90
CA GLU A 132 11.53 -5.27 2.54
C GLU A 132 10.05 -5.70 2.67
N GLY A 133 9.10 -4.85 2.26
CA GLY A 133 7.66 -5.13 2.32
C GLY A 133 7.15 -5.32 3.74
N LEU A 134 7.64 -4.51 4.68
CA LEU A 134 7.29 -4.58 6.09
C LEU A 134 5.96 -3.88 6.35
N LEU A 135 5.08 -4.52 7.14
CA LEU A 135 3.80 -3.92 7.51
C LEU A 135 4.05 -2.67 8.35
N HIS A 136 3.47 -1.55 7.94
CA HIS A 136 3.57 -0.27 8.65
C HIS A 136 2.22 0.45 8.64
N ARG A 137 2.09 1.56 9.37
CA ARG A 137 0.83 2.30 9.49
C ARG A 137 0.82 3.49 8.54
N SER A 138 -0.34 3.75 7.94
CA SER A 138 -0.56 4.92 7.08
C SER A 138 -1.96 5.50 7.31
N VAL A 139 -2.18 6.71 6.80
CA VAL A 139 -3.46 7.40 6.86
C VAL A 139 -3.79 8.06 5.53
N HIS A 140 -5.07 8.00 5.17
CA HIS A 140 -5.62 8.67 4.01
C HIS A 140 -6.63 9.74 4.45
N VAL A 141 -6.60 10.90 3.79
CA VAL A 141 -7.56 11.98 4.05
C VAL A 141 -8.28 12.39 2.77
N CYS A 142 -9.60 12.52 2.88
CA CYS A 142 -10.50 13.04 1.86
C CYS A 142 -11.03 14.41 2.31
N VAL A 143 -10.59 15.50 1.69
CA VAL A 143 -11.16 16.83 1.88
C VAL A 143 -12.42 16.94 1.02
N LEU A 144 -13.57 17.02 1.66
CA LEU A 144 -14.88 16.98 1.01
C LEU A 144 -15.67 18.26 1.28
N ARG A 145 -16.32 18.80 0.24
CA ARG A 145 -17.41 19.77 0.39
C ARG A 145 -18.74 19.12 0.05
N PRO A 146 -19.60 18.84 1.04
CA PRO A 146 -20.92 18.31 0.80
C PRO A 146 -21.85 19.40 0.23
N PRO A 147 -22.89 19.03 -0.54
CA PRO A 147 -23.94 19.97 -0.95
C PRO A 147 -24.80 20.37 0.27
N PRO A 148 -25.53 21.51 0.20
CA PRO A 148 -26.44 21.94 1.28
C PRO A 148 -27.51 20.92 1.68
N SER A 149 -27.81 19.94 0.82
CA SER A 149 -28.77 18.88 1.06
C SER A 149 -28.22 17.70 1.89
N TRP A 150 -26.91 17.67 2.17
CA TRP A 150 -26.30 16.58 2.93
C TRP A 150 -26.77 16.59 4.39
N ARG A 151 -26.98 15.39 4.95
CA ARG A 151 -27.64 15.20 6.25
C ARG A 151 -26.69 15.28 7.45
N GLY A 152 -25.39 15.41 7.20
CA GLY A 152 -24.37 15.60 8.24
C GLY A 152 -23.72 14.31 8.75
N ASP A 153 -24.07 13.15 8.21
CA ASP A 153 -23.50 11.86 8.60
C ASP A 153 -22.64 11.24 7.49
N VAL A 154 -21.55 10.56 7.88
CA VAL A 154 -20.61 9.94 6.93
C VAL A 154 -21.22 8.76 6.15
N VAL A 155 -22.24 8.10 6.71
CA VAL A 155 -22.90 6.96 6.05
C VAL A 155 -23.61 7.43 4.78
N SER A 156 -24.29 8.59 4.83
CA SER A 156 -24.97 9.17 3.67
C SER A 156 -24.04 9.83 2.65
N LEU A 157 -22.72 9.91 2.89
CA LEU A 157 -21.79 10.54 1.94
C LEU A 157 -21.80 9.84 0.58
N ARG A 158 -21.83 8.51 0.55
CA ARG A 158 -21.81 7.73 -0.70
C ARG A 158 -23.01 8.02 -1.61
N ASP A 159 -24.16 8.34 -1.01
CA ASP A 159 -25.38 8.72 -1.71
C ASP A 159 -25.50 10.24 -1.94
N THR A 160 -24.47 10.99 -1.58
CA THR A 160 -24.41 12.45 -1.71
C THR A 160 -23.45 12.84 -2.83
N ASN A 161 -23.84 13.79 -3.68
CA ASN A 161 -22.95 14.31 -4.74
C ASN A 161 -22.07 15.45 -4.19
N TYR A 162 -21.16 15.10 -3.28
CA TYR A 162 -20.16 16.02 -2.74
C TYR A 162 -19.07 16.32 -3.76
N THR A 163 -18.21 17.29 -3.45
CA THR A 163 -16.96 17.53 -4.18
C THR A 163 -15.75 17.12 -3.35
N LEU A 164 -14.82 16.38 -3.96
CA LEU A 164 -13.58 15.89 -3.37
C LEU A 164 -12.40 16.66 -3.95
N LEU A 165 -11.45 17.05 -3.10
CA LEU A 165 -10.14 17.53 -3.54
C LEU A 165 -9.24 16.35 -3.85
N LEU A 166 -8.78 16.23 -5.07
CA LEU A 166 -7.74 15.27 -5.46
C LEU A 166 -6.40 15.97 -5.51
N GLN A 167 -5.34 15.27 -5.11
CA GLN A 167 -3.97 15.71 -5.36
C GLN A 167 -3.34 14.93 -6.51
N GLN A 168 -2.47 15.57 -7.27
CA GLN A 168 -1.63 14.92 -8.27
C GLN A 168 -0.23 14.73 -7.68
N ARG A 169 0.15 13.47 -7.46
CA ARG A 169 1.47 13.11 -6.94
C ARG A 169 2.57 13.68 -7.81
N SER A 170 3.67 14.06 -7.18
CA SER A 170 4.84 14.54 -7.91
C SER A 170 5.39 13.47 -8.84
N LYS A 171 6.03 13.92 -9.92
CA LYS A 171 6.76 13.05 -10.85
C LYS A 171 7.99 12.42 -10.21
N SER A 172 8.46 12.96 -9.09
CA SER A 172 9.62 12.46 -8.36
C SER A 172 9.33 11.28 -7.45
N LYS A 173 8.05 11.02 -7.10
CA LYS A 173 7.71 9.90 -6.21
C LYS A 173 8.10 8.57 -6.83
N ALA A 174 8.69 7.68 -6.04
CA ALA A 174 9.08 6.36 -6.53
C ALA A 174 7.86 5.49 -6.88
N ILE A 175 6.77 5.62 -6.10
CA ILE A 175 5.54 4.87 -6.27
C ILE A 175 4.44 5.77 -6.85
N ALA A 176 3.81 5.28 -7.92
CA ALA A 176 2.72 5.92 -8.66
C ALA A 176 2.96 7.42 -8.99
N PRO A 177 4.10 7.78 -9.62
CA PRO A 177 4.38 9.18 -9.97
C PRO A 177 3.33 9.76 -10.92
N ALA A 178 3.00 11.04 -10.75
CA ALA A 178 2.02 11.78 -11.56
C ALA A 178 0.57 11.29 -11.54
N CYS A 179 0.25 10.25 -10.76
CA CYS A 179 -1.11 9.79 -10.57
C CYS A 179 -1.92 10.75 -9.69
N TRP A 180 -3.23 10.81 -9.94
CA TRP A 180 -4.21 11.39 -9.05
C TRP A 180 -4.45 10.48 -7.85
N ASP A 181 -4.56 11.08 -6.68
CA ASP A 181 -4.63 10.41 -5.39
C ASP A 181 -5.70 11.06 -4.49
N LEU A 182 -5.86 10.53 -3.28
CA LEU A 182 -6.63 11.13 -2.18
C LEU A 182 -6.14 12.57 -1.90
N SER A 183 -6.86 13.31 -1.06
CA SER A 183 -6.44 14.69 -0.75
C SER A 183 -5.11 14.75 -0.02
N CYS A 184 -4.81 13.72 0.78
CA CYS A 184 -3.51 13.50 1.42
C CYS A 184 -3.35 12.00 1.70
N ALA A 185 -2.14 11.47 1.53
CA ALA A 185 -1.80 10.08 1.81
C ALA A 185 -0.44 10.01 2.49
N GLU A 186 -0.43 9.68 3.78
CA GLU A 186 0.69 9.94 4.68
C GLU A 186 1.04 8.72 5.53
N HIS A 187 2.32 8.57 5.88
CA HIS A 187 2.76 7.54 6.82
C HIS A 187 2.55 7.98 8.26
N VAL A 188 2.22 7.05 9.16
CA VAL A 188 2.18 7.34 10.60
C VAL A 188 3.58 7.17 11.18
N LEU A 189 4.16 8.27 11.65
CA LEU A 189 5.52 8.26 12.20
C LEU A 189 5.57 7.50 13.53
N THR A 190 6.77 7.05 13.94
CA THR A 190 6.96 6.47 15.27
C THR A 190 6.50 7.45 16.36
N GLY A 191 5.61 6.99 17.23
CA GLY A 191 5.09 7.78 18.37
C GLY A 191 3.92 8.70 18.02
N GLU A 192 3.48 8.70 16.76
CA GLU A 192 2.32 9.42 16.25
C GLU A 192 1.08 8.51 16.21
N ASP A 193 -0.10 9.10 16.38
CA ASP A 193 -1.37 8.44 16.07
C ASP A 193 -1.90 8.79 14.67
N PHE A 194 -2.99 8.16 14.24
CA PHE A 194 -3.52 8.35 12.88
C PHE A 194 -4.09 9.76 12.65
N GLU A 195 -4.65 10.39 13.67
CA GLU A 195 -5.26 11.71 13.55
C GLU A 195 -4.19 12.80 13.50
N GLU A 196 -3.15 12.67 14.35
CA GLU A 196 -1.94 13.50 14.28
C GLU A 196 -1.29 13.42 12.90
N ALA A 197 -1.10 12.20 12.37
CA ALA A 197 -0.54 11.99 11.03
C ALA A 197 -1.40 12.62 9.93
N ALA A 198 -2.74 12.50 10.03
CA ALA A 198 -3.66 13.09 9.06
C ALA A 198 -3.56 14.62 9.03
N LEU A 199 -3.52 15.26 10.20
CA LEU A 199 -3.40 16.71 10.32
C LEU A 199 -2.01 17.19 9.88
N ARG A 200 -0.95 16.44 10.20
CA ARG A 200 0.40 16.72 9.76
C ARG A 200 0.53 16.64 8.24
N GLY A 201 0.06 15.56 7.62
CA GLY A 201 0.14 15.38 6.16
C GLY A 201 -0.61 16.47 5.40
N LEU A 202 -1.81 16.85 5.84
CA LEU A 202 -2.54 17.98 5.25
C LEU A 202 -1.76 19.30 5.32
N ARG A 203 -1.06 19.54 6.42
CA ARG A 203 -0.21 20.73 6.60
C ARG A 203 1.05 20.65 5.74
N GLU A 204 1.69 19.50 5.65
CA GLU A 204 2.96 19.32 4.93
C GLU A 204 2.77 19.28 3.41
N GLU A 205 1.81 18.50 2.91
CA GLU A 205 1.58 18.34 1.47
C GLU A 205 0.84 19.53 0.85
N LEU A 206 -0.16 20.08 1.56
CA LEU A 206 -1.08 21.09 1.02
C LEU A 206 -0.93 22.49 1.66
N GLY A 207 -0.17 22.63 2.75
CA GLY A 207 -0.16 23.85 3.55
C GLY A 207 -1.49 24.12 4.26
N LEU A 208 -2.32 23.09 4.47
CA LEU A 208 -3.67 23.23 5.01
C LEU A 208 -3.69 23.03 6.53
N GLU A 209 -3.83 24.13 7.27
CA GLU A 209 -4.07 24.10 8.70
C GLU A 209 -5.54 23.77 9.00
N VAL A 210 -5.77 22.77 9.85
CA VAL A 210 -7.12 22.32 10.23
C VAL A 210 -7.39 22.66 11.69
N SER A 211 -8.25 23.66 11.91
CA SER A 211 -8.72 24.00 13.25
C SER A 211 -9.95 23.17 13.62
N GLN A 212 -9.75 22.13 14.43
CA GLN A 212 -10.82 21.28 14.95
C GLN A 212 -11.74 21.97 15.98
N THR A 213 -11.45 23.22 16.33
CA THR A 213 -12.24 23.99 17.30
C THR A 213 -13.52 24.58 16.71
N THR A 214 -13.70 24.52 15.39
CA THR A 214 -14.84 25.12 14.68
C THR A 214 -15.67 24.07 13.96
N ALA A 215 -16.99 24.21 13.98
CA ALA A 215 -17.89 23.32 13.25
C ALA A 215 -17.76 23.43 11.71
N ALA A 216 -16.95 24.37 11.21
CA ALA A 216 -16.76 24.61 9.79
C ALA A 216 -15.85 23.56 9.12
N ALA A 217 -14.98 22.91 9.90
CA ALA A 217 -14.06 21.86 9.45
C ALA A 217 -14.02 20.73 10.49
N VAL A 218 -14.49 19.54 10.12
CA VAL A 218 -14.53 18.39 11.03
C VAL A 218 -13.84 17.20 10.37
N LEU A 219 -12.87 16.62 11.07
CA LEU A 219 -12.23 15.38 10.66
C LEU A 219 -13.02 14.21 11.23
N LEU A 220 -13.51 13.32 10.36
CA LEU A 220 -14.34 12.18 10.73
C LEU A 220 -13.76 10.89 10.13
N PRO A 221 -13.70 9.78 10.87
CA PRO A 221 -13.34 8.50 10.28
C PRO A 221 -14.35 8.11 9.19
N LEU A 222 -13.86 7.67 8.04
CA LEU A 222 -14.65 7.12 6.94
C LEU A 222 -14.72 5.58 6.96
N ASP A 223 -13.82 4.95 7.70
CA ASP A 223 -13.86 3.53 7.98
C ASP A 223 -14.84 3.19 9.12
N ASP A 224 -15.18 1.92 9.23
CA ASP A 224 -16.07 1.34 10.24
C ASP A 224 -15.35 1.07 11.58
N GLY A 225 -14.19 1.70 11.78
CA GLY A 225 -13.28 1.44 12.91
C GLY A 225 -12.29 0.30 12.64
N GLU A 226 -12.45 -0.45 11.54
CA GLU A 226 -11.54 -1.52 11.14
C GLU A 226 -10.59 -1.01 10.03
N PRO A 227 -9.29 -0.87 10.33
CA PRO A 227 -8.32 -0.35 9.35
C PRO A 227 -8.19 -1.28 8.13
N ALA A 228 -7.92 -0.69 6.97
CA ALA A 228 -7.71 -1.44 5.75
C ALA A 228 -6.28 -2.01 5.72
N LEU A 229 -6.16 -3.32 5.54
CA LEU A 229 -4.88 -3.94 5.19
C LEU A 229 -4.68 -3.85 3.68
N GLN A 230 -3.70 -3.05 3.26
CA GLN A 230 -3.40 -2.76 1.86
C GLN A 230 -2.03 -3.31 1.49
N LEU A 231 -1.93 -4.02 0.36
CA LEU A 231 -0.68 -4.61 -0.11
C LEU A 231 -0.56 -4.39 -1.62
N TYR A 232 0.43 -3.62 -2.03
CA TYR A 232 0.72 -3.30 -3.43
C TYR A 232 2.20 -3.54 -3.73
N ASP A 233 2.50 -4.39 -4.70
CA ASP A 233 3.86 -4.66 -5.16
C ASP A 233 4.20 -3.82 -6.40
N TYR A 234 5.41 -3.26 -6.42
CA TYR A 234 5.97 -2.48 -7.53
C TYR A 234 7.33 -3.06 -7.98
N PRO A 235 7.35 -4.20 -8.69
CA PRO A 235 8.57 -4.89 -9.09
C PRO A 235 9.52 -4.04 -9.93
N GLU A 236 8.98 -3.08 -10.69
CA GLU A 236 9.72 -2.16 -11.55
C GLU A 236 10.68 -1.23 -10.79
N VAL A 237 10.36 -0.92 -9.52
CA VAL A 237 11.20 -0.12 -8.62
C VAL A 237 11.72 -0.93 -7.43
N GLY A 238 11.31 -2.20 -7.31
CA GLY A 238 11.75 -3.11 -6.25
C GLY A 238 11.22 -2.70 -4.87
N LEU A 239 9.99 -2.18 -4.82
CA LEU A 239 9.32 -1.74 -3.60
C LEU A 239 7.99 -2.48 -3.43
N THR A 240 7.60 -2.70 -2.19
CA THR A 240 6.31 -3.23 -1.76
C THR A 240 5.73 -2.28 -0.72
N ASP A 241 4.51 -1.83 -0.97
CA ASP A 241 3.74 -0.99 -0.07
C ASP A 241 2.77 -1.89 0.71
N TYR A 242 3.03 -2.09 2.00
CA TYR A 242 2.24 -2.97 2.87
C TYR A 242 1.77 -2.20 4.10
N GLU A 243 0.52 -1.77 4.08
CA GLU A 243 0.02 -0.75 5.00
C GLU A 243 -1.20 -1.22 5.80
N TRP A 244 -1.20 -0.82 7.07
CA TRP A 244 -2.34 -0.82 7.97
C TRP A 244 -2.93 0.59 8.00
N ASN A 245 -3.94 0.82 7.16
CA ASN A 245 -4.37 2.16 6.78
C ASN A 245 -5.70 2.57 7.45
N ARG A 246 -5.77 3.80 7.97
CA ARG A 246 -7.02 4.48 8.34
C ARG A 246 -7.41 5.49 7.27
N ILE A 247 -8.69 5.76 7.13
CA ILE A 247 -9.19 6.79 6.22
C ILE A 247 -10.13 7.77 6.93
N TYR A 248 -9.93 9.06 6.69
CA TYR A 248 -10.70 10.14 7.26
C TYR A 248 -11.32 11.03 6.17
N ALA A 249 -12.45 11.64 6.47
CA ALA A 249 -13.03 12.76 5.74
C ALA A 249 -12.81 14.05 6.53
N LEU A 250 -12.15 15.03 5.93
CA LEU A 250 -12.23 16.41 6.37
C LEU A 250 -13.44 17.06 5.69
N ILE A 251 -14.54 17.17 6.41
CA ILE A 251 -15.75 17.82 5.93
C ILE A 251 -15.61 19.32 6.10
N VAL A 252 -15.74 20.04 4.98
CA VAL A 252 -15.60 21.49 4.94
C VAL A 252 -16.89 22.12 4.42
N SER A 253 -17.43 23.07 5.17
CA SER A 253 -18.62 23.84 4.78
C SER A 253 -18.24 25.21 4.24
N ASP A 254 -19.11 25.78 3.41
CA ASP A 254 -18.95 27.16 2.96
C ASP A 254 -19.09 28.11 4.16
N GLY A 255 -18.00 28.76 4.52
CA GLY A 255 -17.90 29.61 5.71
C GLY A 255 -16.54 30.29 5.80
N ASP A 256 -16.45 31.30 6.67
CA ASP A 256 -15.20 32.05 6.88
C ASP A 256 -14.44 31.50 8.09
N CYS A 257 -13.80 30.33 7.92
CA CYS A 257 -12.86 29.79 8.89
C CYS A 257 -11.44 29.71 8.31
N GLU A 258 -10.45 29.49 9.17
CA GLU A 258 -9.05 29.38 8.79
C GLU A 258 -8.84 28.28 7.74
N THR A 259 -9.40 27.09 7.96
CA THR A 259 -9.35 25.97 7.01
C THR A 259 -9.93 26.34 5.64
N CYS A 260 -11.08 27.03 5.60
CA CYS A 260 -11.71 27.44 4.34
C CYS A 260 -10.85 28.46 3.57
N ARG A 261 -10.22 29.41 4.27
CA ARG A 261 -9.28 30.36 3.67
C ARG A 261 -8.01 29.67 3.18
N GLY A 262 -7.50 28.70 3.95
CA GLY A 262 -6.37 27.86 3.56
C GLY A 262 -6.63 27.09 2.25
N LEU A 263 -7.82 26.49 2.10
CA LEU A 263 -8.21 25.80 0.86
C LEU A 263 -8.29 26.71 -0.37
N ALA A 264 -8.53 28.01 -0.18
CA ALA A 264 -8.51 28.98 -1.28
C ALA A 264 -7.09 29.41 -1.67
N SER A 265 -6.08 29.09 -0.84
CA SER A 265 -4.70 29.57 -0.96
C SER A 265 -3.65 28.51 -0.63
N LEU A 266 -3.90 27.26 -1.05
CA LEU A 266 -3.03 26.10 -0.79
C LEU A 266 -1.57 26.37 -1.16
N GLN A 267 -0.67 25.91 -0.31
CA GLN A 267 0.79 25.99 -0.49
C GLN A 267 1.31 24.57 -0.66
N LEU A 268 1.29 24.08 -1.91
CA LEU A 268 1.67 22.71 -2.22
C LEU A 268 3.17 22.49 -2.02
N GLU A 269 3.55 21.44 -1.29
CA GLU A 269 4.93 20.96 -1.27
C GLU A 269 5.22 20.27 -2.60
N LYS A 270 6.07 20.89 -3.43
CA LYS A 270 6.27 20.47 -4.82
C LYS A 270 7.02 19.15 -4.96
N ALA A 271 7.76 18.74 -3.93
CA ALA A 271 8.36 17.41 -3.88
C ALA A 271 7.30 16.30 -3.81
N GLU A 272 6.15 16.59 -3.19
CA GLU A 272 5.05 15.65 -2.93
C GLU A 272 3.90 15.80 -3.93
N VAL A 273 3.46 17.03 -4.17
CA VAL A 273 2.24 17.37 -4.90
C VAL A 273 2.53 18.38 -6.00
N THR A 274 2.14 18.04 -7.23
CA THR A 274 2.33 18.91 -8.39
C THR A 274 1.09 19.69 -8.81
N GLY A 275 -0.07 19.31 -8.30
CA GLY A 275 -1.33 19.99 -8.57
C GLY A 275 -2.48 19.42 -7.76
N VAL A 276 -3.60 20.14 -7.76
CA VAL A 276 -4.84 19.70 -7.12
C VAL A 276 -6.03 20.01 -8.03
N ARG A 277 -7.11 19.26 -7.89
CA ARG A 277 -8.39 19.58 -8.54
C ARG A 277 -9.57 19.16 -7.69
N TRP A 278 -10.68 19.87 -7.84
CA TRP A 278 -11.97 19.45 -7.29
C TRP A 278 -12.70 18.58 -8.32
N ILE A 279 -13.30 17.48 -7.85
CA ILE A 279 -14.13 16.60 -8.65
C ILE A 279 -15.44 16.31 -7.91
N THR A 280 -16.57 16.23 -8.60
CA THR A 280 -17.82 15.77 -8.00
C THR A 280 -17.78 14.25 -7.82
N ARG A 281 -18.49 13.70 -6.83
CA ARG A 281 -18.58 12.25 -6.64
C ARG A 281 -19.10 11.54 -7.90
N ASP A 282 -20.09 12.12 -8.57
CA ASP A 282 -20.62 11.54 -9.81
C ASP A 282 -19.60 11.59 -10.95
N ALA A 283 -18.87 12.69 -11.12
CA ALA A 283 -17.80 12.75 -12.13
C ALA A 283 -16.68 11.76 -11.82
N LEU A 284 -16.29 11.62 -10.55
CA LEU A 284 -15.32 10.63 -10.11
C LEU A 284 -15.77 9.20 -10.43
N TYR A 285 -17.05 8.88 -10.20
CA TYR A 285 -17.61 7.59 -10.57
C TYR A 285 -17.40 7.31 -12.07
N PHE A 286 -17.74 8.25 -12.95
CA PHE A 286 -17.57 8.07 -14.39
C PHE A 286 -16.10 8.00 -14.81
N GLU A 287 -15.21 8.82 -14.25
CA GLU A 287 -13.78 8.76 -14.56
C GLU A 287 -13.17 7.41 -14.16
N LEU A 288 -13.56 6.86 -13.00
CA LEU A 288 -13.11 5.54 -12.55
C LEU A 288 -13.72 4.36 -13.32
N GLU A 289 -14.81 4.55 -14.07
CA GLU A 289 -15.33 3.55 -15.00
C GLU A 289 -14.65 3.63 -16.39
N ASP A 290 -14.22 4.82 -16.82
CA ASP A 290 -13.62 5.05 -18.14
C ASP A 290 -12.12 4.66 -18.20
N ASP A 291 -11.29 5.31 -17.39
CA ASP A 291 -9.86 5.02 -17.30
C ASP A 291 -9.36 5.17 -15.87
N THR A 292 -8.84 4.08 -15.32
CA THR A 292 -8.37 4.04 -13.94
C THR A 292 -6.86 4.21 -13.81
N LYS A 293 -6.12 4.25 -14.92
CA LYS A 293 -4.65 4.16 -14.90
C LYS A 293 -3.97 5.41 -14.39
N HIS A 294 -4.65 6.56 -14.49
CA HIS A 294 -4.16 7.84 -13.99
C HIS A 294 -4.44 8.05 -12.50
N PHE A 295 -5.06 7.08 -11.82
CA PHE A 295 -5.28 7.07 -10.37
C PHE A 295 -4.35 6.08 -9.67
N THR A 296 -3.95 6.39 -8.44
CA THR A 296 -3.18 5.45 -7.60
C THR A 296 -4.01 4.19 -7.30
N PRO A 297 -3.38 3.00 -7.20
CA PRO A 297 -4.12 1.77 -6.91
C PRO A 297 -4.94 1.84 -5.62
N TRP A 298 -4.36 2.38 -4.55
CA TRP A 298 -5.03 2.52 -3.25
C TRP A 298 -6.19 3.51 -3.29
N PHE A 299 -6.09 4.63 -4.01
CA PHE A 299 -7.21 5.55 -4.14
C PHE A 299 -8.42 4.86 -4.81
N ARG A 300 -8.19 4.02 -5.83
CA ARG A 300 -9.29 3.29 -6.49
C ARG A 300 -10.02 2.36 -5.52
N ASP A 301 -9.28 1.66 -4.69
CA ASP A 301 -9.84 0.71 -3.72
C ASP A 301 -10.59 1.45 -2.61
N GLN A 302 -9.98 2.51 -2.07
CA GLN A 302 -10.58 3.37 -1.05
C GLN A 302 -11.82 4.10 -1.59
N ALA A 303 -11.79 4.57 -2.83
CA ALA A 303 -12.93 5.24 -3.46
C ALA A 303 -14.13 4.29 -3.59
N ARG A 304 -13.92 3.08 -4.10
CA ARG A 304 -14.98 2.06 -4.19
C ARG A 304 -15.51 1.65 -2.82
N LYS A 305 -14.62 1.57 -1.82
CA LYS A 305 -14.97 1.12 -0.46
C LYS A 305 -15.58 2.22 0.41
N HIS A 306 -15.33 3.50 0.18
CA HIS A 306 -15.76 4.54 1.14
C HIS A 306 -16.46 5.74 0.48
N LEU A 307 -16.18 6.02 -0.79
CA LEU A 307 -16.57 7.28 -1.43
C LEU A 307 -17.71 7.12 -2.43
N LEU A 308 -17.78 5.99 -3.12
CA LEU A 308 -18.75 5.72 -4.17
C LEU A 308 -19.95 4.89 -3.64
N PRO A 309 -21.13 5.05 -4.27
CA PRO A 309 -22.27 4.19 -4.00
C PRO A 309 -21.89 2.72 -4.23
N GLU A 310 -22.52 1.82 -3.48
CA GLU A 310 -22.39 0.40 -3.78
C GLU A 310 -22.90 0.14 -5.19
N ARG A 311 -22.15 -0.64 -5.98
CA ARG A 311 -22.66 -1.12 -7.26
C ARG A 311 -23.93 -1.92 -6.96
N ALA A 312 -25.07 -1.40 -7.39
CA ALA A 312 -26.30 -2.17 -7.40
C ALA A 312 -25.98 -3.50 -8.12
N HIS A 313 -26.14 -4.62 -7.42
CA HIS A 313 -26.05 -5.94 -8.06
C HIS A 313 -27.26 -6.06 -8.99
N GLY A 314 -27.12 -5.51 -10.19
CA GLY A 314 -28.17 -5.39 -11.19
C GLY A 314 -27.82 -6.19 -12.42
N SER A 315 -28.44 -7.35 -12.53
CA SER A 315 -28.79 -8.06 -13.78
C SER A 315 -27.75 -8.02 -14.90
N GLU A 316 -26.93 -9.08 -14.97
CA GLU A 316 -26.55 -9.60 -16.28
C GLU A 316 -27.85 -9.90 -17.04
N THR A 317 -28.16 -9.11 -18.05
CA THR A 317 -29.14 -9.42 -19.10
C THR A 317 -28.42 -9.91 -20.34
#